data_AF-A0A851UW82-F1
#
_entry.id   AF-A0A851UW82-F1
#
_cell.length_a   1.000
_cell.length_b   1.000
_cell.length_c   1.000
_cell.angle_alpha   90.00
_cell.angle_beta   90.00
_cell.angle_gamma   90.00
#
_symmetry.space_group_name_H-M   'P 1'
#
loop_
_entity.id
_entity.type
_entity.pdbx_description
1 polymer ?
#
loop_
_entity_poly.entity_id
_entity_poly.type
_entity_poly.pdbx_seq_one_letter_code
_entity_poly.pdbx_strand_id
1 'polypeptide(L)' 'LCRGFGAVYKALDISTGKQVAIKKMVLQEMAEELPVNEILVMRDNRNANIVTYL' A
#
# COMPACT_ATOMS: atom_id res chain seq x y z
N LEU A 1 14.34 1.61 -7.02
CA LEU A 1 13.69 0.44 -7.64
C LEU A 1 12.16 0.61 -7.52
N CYS A 2 11.54 1.36 -8.44
CA CYS A 2 10.07 1.48 -8.52
C CYS A 2 9.58 0.62 -9.68
N ARG A 3 8.98 -0.54 -9.38
CA ARG A 3 8.30 -1.41 -10.36
C ARG A 3 6.82 -1.65 -9.98
N GLY A 4 6.18 -0.68 -9.32
CA GLY A 4 4.75 -0.70 -8.99
C GLY A 4 4.11 0.66 -9.23
N PHE A 5 2.77 0.72 -9.24
CA PHE A 5 1.91 1.87 -9.57
C PHE A 5 2.02 3.07 -8.60
N GLY A 6 3.20 3.35 -8.06
CA GLY A 6 3.36 4.35 -7.02
C GLY A 6 4.75 4.44 -6.41
N ALA A 7 4.86 5.35 -5.45
CA ALA A 7 6.06 5.58 -4.65
C ALA A 7 5.81 5.18 -3.19
N VAL A 8 6.85 4.65 -2.53
CA VAL A 8 6.80 4.27 -1.12
C VAL A 8 7.65 5.25 -0.30
N TYR A 9 7.07 5.73 0.80
CA TYR A 9 7.70 6.65 1.73
C TYR A 9 7.76 6.03 3.12
N LYS A 10 8.83 6.33 3.86
CA LYS A 10 8.92 6.03 5.29
C LYS A 10 8.26 7.17 6.07
N ALA A 11 7.41 6.86 7.03
CA ALA A 11 6.74 7.83 7.89
C ALA A 11 6.70 7.38 9.34
N LEU A 12 6.33 8.30 10.24
CA LEU A 12 6.05 8.03 11.64
C LEU A 12 4.56 8.24 11.88
N ASP A 13 3.86 7.21 12.37
CA ASP A 13 2.50 7.38 12.86
C ASP A 13 2.53 8.14 14.19
N ILE A 14 1.97 9.35 14.19
CA ILE A 14 2.00 10.27 15.34
C ILE A 14 1.18 9.71 16.51
N SER A 15 0.14 8.92 16.25
CA SER A 15 -0.73 8.39 17.30
C SER A 15 -0.07 7.23 18.06
N THR A 16 0.72 6.40 17.38
CA THR A 16 1.36 5.22 17.96
C THR A 16 2.87 5.36 18.18
N GLY A 17 3.51 6.38 17.59
CA GLY A 17 4.96 6.57 17.59
C GLY A 17 5.73 5.53 16.77
N LYS A 18 5.06 4.72 15.94
CA LYS A 18 5.69 3.65 15.17
C LYS A 18 6.06 4.10 13.75
N GLN A 19 7.14 3.53 13.22
CA GLN A 19 7.49 3.72 11.81
C GLN A 19 6.53 2.93 10.92
N VAL A 20 6.06 3.56 9.85
CA VAL A 20 5.13 2.99 8.88
C VAL A 20 5.62 3.26 7.45
N ALA A 21 5.17 2.44 6.50
CA ALA A 21 5.38 2.68 5.08
C ALA A 21 4.08 3.23 4.47
N ILE A 22 4.20 4.31 3.69
CA ILE A 22 3.08 4.91 2.95
C ILE A 22 3.33 4.68 1.47
N LYS A 23 2.45 3.91 0.81
CA LYS A 23 2.48 3.72 -0.64
C LYS A 23 1.48 4.67 -1.31
N LYS A 24 1.97 5.70 -1.97
CA LYS A 24 1.15 6.61 -2.78
C LYS A 24 1.00 6.03 -4.17
N MET A 25 -0.22 5.66 -4.56
CA MET A 25 -0.53 5.09 -5.87
C MET A 25 -1.20 6.13 -6.77
N VAL A 26 -0.94 6.05 -8.08
CA VAL A 26 -1.61 6.89 -9.07
C VAL A 26 -2.81 6.13 -9.61
N LEU A 27 -4.00 6.72 -9.46
CA LEU A 27 -5.21 6.22 -10.10
C LEU A 27 -5.35 6.95 -11.44
N GLN A 28 -5.34 6.20 -12.54
CA GLN A 28 -5.67 6.71 -13.88
C GLN A 28 -6.95 6.01 -14.34
N GLU A 29 -7.89 6.75 -14.91
CA GLU A 29 -9.22 6.25 -15.31
C GLU A 29 -9.16 5.01 -16.23
N MET A 30 -8.11 4.85 -17.04
CA MET A 30 -7.92 3.71 -17.93
C MET A 30 -7.23 2.49 -17.28
N ALA A 31 -6.71 2.62 -16.06
CA ALA A 31 -5.90 1.60 -15.38
C ALA A 31 -6.33 1.36 -13.93
N GLU A 32 -7.56 1.74 -13.56
CA GLU A 32 -8.06 1.66 -12.18
C GLU A 32 -8.04 0.24 -11.59
N GLU A 33 -8.18 -0.79 -12.42
CA GLU A 33 -8.22 -2.18 -11.96
C GLU A 33 -6.92 -2.62 -11.26
N LEU A 34 -5.77 -2.12 -11.70
CA LEU A 34 -4.46 -2.59 -11.21
C LEU A 34 -4.13 -2.06 -9.79
N PRO A 35 -4.27 -0.75 -9.48
CA PRO A 35 -4.12 -0.24 -8.12
C PRO A 35 -5.19 -0.80 -7.15
N VAL A 36 -6.42 -1.01 -7.61
CA VAL A 36 -7.50 -1.58 -6.78
C VAL A 36 -7.19 -3.02 -6.41
N ASN A 37 -6.71 -3.83 -7.36
CA ASN A 37 -6.35 -5.22 -7.10
C ASN A 37 -5.26 -5.35 -6.03
N GLU A 38 -4.26 -4.46 -6.01
CA GLU A 38 -3.25 -4.46 -4.95
C GLU A 38 -3.86 -4.28 -3.55
N ILE A 39 -4.88 -3.41 -3.41
CA ILE A 39 -5.57 -3.20 -2.12
C ILE A 39 -6.41 -4.43 -1.78
N LEU A 40 -7.16 -4.97 -2.74
CA LEU A 40 -8.05 -6.11 -2.52
C LEU A 40 -7.27 -7.36 -2.08
N VAL A 41 -6.15 -7.67 -2.73
CA VAL A 41 -5.29 -8.81 -2.35
C VAL A 41 -4.80 -8.67 -0.92
N MET A 42 -4.35 -7.48 -0.53
CA MET A 42 -3.85 -7.20 0.82
C MET A 42 -4.96 -7.20 1.88
N ARG A 43 -6.18 -6.81 1.50
CA ARG A 43 -7.37 -6.87 2.36
C ARG A 43 -7.83 -8.29 2.61
N ASP A 44 -7.95 -9.07 1.54
CA ASP A 44 -8.63 -10.35 1.56
C ASP A 44 -7.67 -11.49 1.98
N ASN A 45 -6.34 -11.30 1.90
CA ASN A 45 -5.33 -12.29 2.28
C ASN A 45 -4.52 -11.86 3.51
N ARG A 46 -5.11 -11.91 4.71
CA ARG A 46 -4.39 -11.66 5.97
C ARG A 46 -3.58 -12.88 6.40
N ASN A 47 -2.27 -12.73 6.51
CA ASN A 47 -1.35 -13.76 6.98
C ASN A 47 -0.15 -13.10 7.68
N ALA A 48 0.51 -13.77 8.63
CA ALA A 48 1.67 -13.24 9.34
C ALA A 48 2.86 -12.88 8.40
N ASN A 49 2.94 -13.52 7.22
CA ASN A 49 3.98 -13.27 6.20
C ASN A 49 3.53 -12.28 5.11
N ILE A 50 2.31 -11.75 5.18
CA ILE A 50 1.80 -10.73 4.26
C ILE A 50 1.71 -9.42 5.03
N VAL A 51 2.19 -8.33 4.43
CA VAL A 51 2.17 -7.01 5.07
C VAL A 51 0.73 -6.62 5.39
N THR A 52 0.46 -6.18 6.62
CA THR A 52 -0.85 -5.66 6.99
C THR A 52 -0.92 -4.17 6.71
N TYR A 53 -2.00 -3.71 6.10
CA TYR A 53 -2.32 -2.29 5.99
C TYR A 53 -3.07 -1.82 7.25
N LEU A 54 -2.84 -0.57 7.64
CA LEU A 54 -3.46 0.07 8.80
C LEU A 54 -4.86 0.58 8.47
#